data_AF-A0A6M0SX54-F1
#
_entry.id   AF-A0A6M0SX54-F1
#
_cell.length_a   1.000
_cell.length_b   1.000
_cell.length_c   1.000
_cell.angle_alpha   90.00
_cell.angle_beta   90.00
_cell.angle_gamma   90.00
#
_symmetry.space_group_name_H-M   'P 1'
#
loop_
_entity.id
_entity.type
_entity.pdbx_description
1 polymer ?
#
loop_
_entity_poly.entity_id
_entity_poly.type
_entity_poly.pdbx_seq_one_letter_code
_entity_poly.pdbx_strand_id
1 'polypeptide(L)'
;MNNKNGLIEEIKSFLKNEDCSYDKDQLINEECVKGIQEIKDIALDEIGVEYDGKSIMVLEDFTDRVFDNVIQMVCNVLDSYKEK
;
A
#
# COMPACT_ATOMS: atom_id res chain seq x y z
N MET A 1 33.12 3.32 -5.06
CA MET A 1 32.51 2.57 -3.94
C MET A 1 31.02 2.66 -4.09
N ASN A 2 30.33 1.55 -4.37
CA ASN A 2 28.87 1.51 -4.31
C ASN A 2 28.48 1.77 -2.85
N ASN A 3 27.88 2.92 -2.55
CA ASN A 3 27.31 3.18 -1.25
C ASN A 3 25.98 2.41 -1.14
N LYS A 4 26.09 1.08 -1.05
CA LYS A 4 24.95 0.15 -1.01
C LYS A 4 23.99 0.50 0.14
N ASN A 5 24.55 0.88 1.29
CA ASN A 5 23.76 1.34 2.44
C ASN A 5 22.99 2.63 2.11
N GLY A 6 23.62 3.56 1.40
CA GLY A 6 22.95 4.78 0.89
C GLY A 6 21.79 4.47 -0.05
N LEU A 7 21.99 3.56 -1.02
CA LEU A 7 20.94 3.14 -1.95
C LEU A 7 19.76 2.44 -1.23
N ILE A 8 20.05 1.62 -0.21
CA ILE A 8 19.01 0.97 0.59
C ILE A 8 18.16 2.01 1.33
N GLU A 9 18.78 3.03 1.93
CA GLU A 9 18.04 4.10 2.61
C GLU A 9 17.24 4.96 1.64
N GLU A 10 17.76 5.21 0.43
CA GLU A 10 17.03 5.90 -0.63
C GLU A 10 15.78 5.12 -1.07
N ILE A 11 15.90 3.81 -1.31
CA ILE A 11 14.75 2.96 -1.68
C ILE A 11 13.71 2.92 -0.56
N LYS A 12 14.15 2.77 0.70
CA LYS A 12 13.24 2.76 1.85
C LYS A 12 12.54 4.11 2.02
N SER A 13 13.27 5.21 1.82
CA SER A 13 12.72 6.56 1.86
C SER A 13 11.69 6.74 0.74
N PHE A 14 11.97 6.26 -0.47
CA PHE A 14 11.02 6.29 -1.58
C PHE A 14 9.73 5.52 -1.23
N LEU A 15 9.85 4.25 -0.82
CA LEU A 15 8.67 3.41 -0.52
C LEU A 15 7.79 3.94 0.62
N LYS A 16 8.39 4.62 1.61
CA LYS A 16 7.68 5.15 2.79
C LYS A 16 7.19 6.58 2.63
N ASN A 17 7.56 7.27 1.56
CA ASN A 17 7.15 8.65 1.39
C ASN A 17 5.63 8.70 1.12
N GLU A 18 4.88 9.47 1.89
CA GLU A 18 3.45 9.71 1.61
C GLU A 18 3.28 10.47 0.27
N ASP A 19 4.31 11.23 -0.14
CA ASP A 19 4.39 11.90 -1.45
C ASP A 19 4.84 10.98 -2.60
N CYS A 20 4.95 9.67 -2.35
CA CYS A 20 5.40 8.74 -3.38
C CYS A 20 4.37 8.68 -4.52
N SER A 21 4.83 8.87 -5.75
CA SER A 21 4.03 9.24 -6.93
C SER A 21 3.03 8.20 -7.45
N TYR A 22 2.80 7.10 -6.73
CA TYR A 22 1.76 6.14 -7.12
C TYR A 22 0.48 6.55 -6.39
N ASP A 23 -0.48 7.01 -7.17
CA ASP A 23 -1.81 7.31 -6.69
C ASP A 23 -2.44 5.98 -6.20
N LYS A 24 -2.48 5.81 -4.88
CA LYS A 24 -3.05 4.62 -4.24
C LYS A 24 -4.50 4.44 -4.68
N ASP A 25 -5.27 5.52 -4.74
CA ASP A 25 -6.67 5.49 -5.17
C ASP A 25 -6.76 5.04 -6.62
N GLN A 26 -5.88 5.54 -7.49
CA GLN A 26 -5.78 5.08 -8.87
C GLN A 26 -5.47 3.58 -8.94
N LEU A 27 -4.47 3.08 -8.21
CA LEU A 27 -4.05 1.69 -8.28
C LEU A 27 -5.15 0.74 -7.77
N ILE A 28 -5.87 1.15 -6.73
CA ILE A 28 -7.00 0.40 -6.21
C ILE A 28 -8.15 0.40 -7.23
N ASN A 29 -8.52 1.58 -7.75
CA ASN A 29 -9.57 1.75 -8.74
C ASN A 29 -9.29 1.02 -10.07
N GLU A 30 -8.04 1.03 -10.54
CA GLU A 30 -7.65 0.50 -11.83
C GLU A 30 -7.26 -0.99 -11.80
N GLU A 31 -6.78 -1.50 -10.66
CA GLU A 31 -6.27 -2.88 -10.56
C GLU A 31 -6.99 -3.75 -9.52
N CYS A 32 -7.41 -3.21 -8.37
CA CYS A 32 -8.03 -4.01 -7.30
C CYS A 32 -9.54 -4.20 -7.46
N VAL A 33 -10.27 -3.15 -7.87
CA VAL A 33 -11.72 -3.22 -8.12
C VAL A 33 -12.07 -3.37 -9.61
N LYS A 34 -11.04 -3.53 -10.45
CA LYS A 34 -11.15 -3.70 -11.90
C LYS A 34 -12.10 -4.84 -12.25
N GLY A 35 -13.17 -4.50 -12.98
CA GLY A 35 -14.13 -5.48 -13.48
C GLY A 35 -15.33 -5.76 -12.56
N ILE A 36 -15.41 -5.11 -11.39
CA ILE A 36 -16.60 -5.12 -10.53
C ILE A 36 -17.41 -3.87 -10.86
N GLN A 37 -18.43 -4.00 -11.73
CA GLN A 37 -19.19 -2.85 -12.24
C GLN A 37 -20.03 -2.18 -11.15
N GLU A 38 -20.43 -2.93 -10.14
CA GLU A 38 -21.30 -2.52 -9.04
C GLU A 38 -20.64 -1.51 -8.09
N ILE A 39 -19.31 -1.45 -8.08
CA ILE A 39 -18.53 -0.54 -7.24
C ILE A 39 -17.81 0.53 -8.05
N LYS A 40 -18.08 0.58 -9.36
CA LYS A 40 -17.56 1.61 -10.24
C LYS A 40 -18.08 2.98 -9.78
N ASP A 41 -17.18 3.95 -9.66
CA ASP A 41 -17.46 5.33 -9.22
C ASP A 41 -17.87 5.47 -7.73
N ILE A 42 -17.77 4.42 -6.91
CA ILE A 42 -17.94 4.48 -5.45
C ILE A 42 -16.58 4.80 -4.82
N ALA A 43 -16.56 5.72 -3.86
CA ALA A 43 -15.32 6.07 -3.16
C ALA A 43 -14.88 4.92 -2.24
N LEU A 44 -13.56 4.74 -2.06
CA LEU A 44 -13.01 3.59 -1.34
C LEU A 44 -13.35 3.58 0.15
N ASP A 45 -13.59 4.77 0.72
CA ASP A 45 -14.07 4.98 2.08
C ASP A 45 -15.54 4.55 2.26
N GLU A 46 -16.29 4.43 1.16
CA GLU A 46 -17.69 3.99 1.12
C GLU A 46 -17.85 2.49 0.84
N ILE A 47 -16.78 1.81 0.40
CA ILE A 47 -16.79 0.37 0.14
C ILE A 47 -16.28 -0.35 1.39
N GLY A 48 -17.02 -1.34 1.88
CA GLY A 48 -16.61 -2.10 3.06
C GLY A 48 -17.23 -3.49 3.12
N VAL A 49 -16.72 -4.31 4.03
CA VAL A 49 -17.27 -5.63 4.34
C VAL A 49 -18.16 -5.50 5.56
N GLU A 50 -19.42 -5.88 5.42
CA GLU A 50 -20.39 -5.93 6.52
C GLU A 50 -20.71 -7.39 6.90
N TYR A 51 -20.87 -7.66 8.19
CA TYR A 51 -21.36 -8.93 8.70
C TYR A 51 -22.34 -8.69 9.86
N ASP A 52 -23.55 -9.22 9.73
CA ASP A 52 -24.60 -9.14 10.75
C ASP A 52 -24.92 -7.69 11.20
N GLY A 53 -25.09 -6.78 10.23
CA GLY A 53 -25.39 -5.37 10.53
C GLY A 53 -24.20 -4.56 11.03
N LYS A 54 -23.00 -5.14 11.07
CA LYS A 54 -21.78 -4.50 11.57
C LYS A 54 -20.75 -4.37 10.46
N SER A 55 -20.28 -3.15 10.22
CA SER A 55 -19.10 -2.94 9.40
C SER A 55 -17.89 -3.60 10.05
N ILE A 56 -17.29 -4.57 9.35
CA ILE A 56 -16.05 -5.23 9.77
C ILE A 56 -14.85 -4.34 9.40
N MET A 57 -14.87 -3.78 8.19
CA MET A 57 -13.72 -3.09 7.61
C MET A 57 -14.12 -2.26 6.39
N VAL A 58 -13.55 -1.07 6.27
CA VAL A 58 -13.61 -0.23 5.07
C VAL A 58 -12.45 -0.61 4.13
N LEU A 59 -12.67 -0.56 2.83
CA LEU A 59 -11.71 -0.97 1.81
C LEU A 59 -10.46 -0.08 1.82
N GLU A 60 -10.61 1.23 2.01
CA GLU A 60 -9.49 2.16 2.20
C GLU A 60 -8.59 1.72 3.38
N ASP A 61 -9.16 1.58 4.59
CA ASP A 61 -8.46 1.13 5.80
C ASP A 61 -7.75 -0.21 5.59
N PHE A 62 -8.43 -1.18 4.95
CA PHE A 62 -7.84 -2.46 4.63
C PHE A 62 -6.60 -2.30 3.76
N THR A 63 -6.74 -1.50 2.71
CA THR A 63 -5.75 -1.38 1.67
C THR A 63 -4.52 -0.66 2.18
N ASP A 64 -4.68 0.43 2.93
CA ASP A 64 -3.58 1.11 3.59
C ASP A 64 -2.78 0.18 4.50
N ARG A 65 -3.47 -0.59 5.34
CA ARG A 65 -2.81 -1.54 6.24
C ARG A 65 -2.07 -2.65 5.49
N VAL A 66 -2.61 -3.10 4.36
CA VAL A 66 -1.94 -4.10 3.53
C VAL A 66 -0.68 -3.51 2.89
N PHE A 67 -0.78 -2.33 2.27
CA PHE A 67 0.37 -1.67 1.64
C PHE A 67 1.47 -1.35 2.64
N ASP A 68 1.11 -0.81 3.81
CA ASP A 68 2.07 -0.52 4.89
C ASP A 68 2.82 -1.78 5.33
N ASN A 69 2.11 -2.89 5.50
CA ASN A 69 2.72 -4.16 5.86
C ASN A 69 3.66 -4.68 4.76
N VAL A 70 3.25 -4.60 3.50
CA VAL A 70 4.09 -5.00 2.36
C VAL A 70 5.35 -4.13 2.28
N ILE A 71 5.21 -2.80 2.37
CA ILE A 71 6.33 -1.86 2.40
C ILE A 71 7.28 -2.19 3.54
N GLN A 72 6.74 -2.44 4.74
CA GLN A 72 7.56 -2.79 5.89
C GLN A 72 8.30 -4.13 5.70
N MET A 73 7.65 -5.13 5.11
CA MET A 73 8.31 -6.40 4.78
C MET A 73 9.45 -6.22 3.77
N VAL A 74 9.23 -5.43 2.72
CA VAL A 74 10.28 -5.09 1.74
C VAL A 74 11.42 -4.35 2.42
N CYS A 75 11.14 -3.36 3.27
CA CYS A 75 12.15 -2.64 4.03
C CYS A 75 12.98 -3.56 4.94
N ASN A 76 12.33 -4.51 5.62
CA ASN A 76 13.01 -5.49 6.47
C ASN A 76 13.96 -6.38 5.66
N VAL A 77 13.52 -6.82 4.47
CA VAL A 77 14.36 -7.58 3.55
C VAL A 77 15.56 -6.73 3.11
N LEU A 78 15.35 -5.46 2.74
CA LEU A 78 16.44 -4.56 2.37
C LEU A 78 17.45 -4.34 3.49
N ASP A 79 16.99 -4.19 4.73
CA ASP A 79 17.87 -4.05 5.90
C ASP A 79 18.77 -5.29 6.11
N SER A 80 18.33 -6.48 5.70
CA SER A 80 19.18 -7.70 5.72
C SER A 80 20.39 -7.65 4.78
N TYR A 81 20.37 -6.76 3.78
CA TYR A 81 21.47 -6.57 2.83
C TYR A 81 22.43 -5.44 3.21
N LYS A 82 22.18 -4.70 4.30
CA LYS A 82 23.09 -3.64 4.75
C LYS A 82 24.43 -4.21 5.22
N GLU A 83 25.50 -3.51 4.83
CA GLU A 83 26.86 -3.78 5.31
C GLU A 83 27.05 -3.15 6.70
N LYS A 84 27.76 -3.87 7.59
CA LYS A 84 28.02 -3.45 8.97
C LYS A 84 29.07 -2.34 9.06
#